data_AF-A0A9X5XC64-F1
#
_entry.id   AF-A0A9X5XC64-F1
#
_cell.length_a   1.000
_cell.length_b   1.000
_cell.length_c   1.000
_cell.angle_alpha   90.00
_cell.angle_beta   90.00
_cell.angle_gamma   90.00
#
_symmetry.space_group_name_H-M   'P 1'
#
loop_
_entity.id
_entity.type
_entity.pdbx_description
1 polymer ?
#
loop_
_entity_poly.entity_id
_entity_poly.type
_entity_poly.pdbx_seq_one_letter_code
_entity_poly.pdbx_strand_id
1 'polypeptide(L)'
;TFSGWDVYRSQVQLLTLLSPDTGSDIAQSLLELARQNGGVWDRWLHGASGTHVMNGDPSPTALAGIRAFGGTDFDLGGALDSLVRAATVPTEGDLSSSGKPVLSVGQRPSLDKYLKQHYMPSVSNAWGGAAETLEMSGADFALSQLATAAGRKQTAADFAQRSQWWQNNFNIAADPSGGYVAGRKADGSWVTGFTPATGNGFVEGTAAQYTWMVQHNPAGLFAAMGGRDKALDRLDTFFHNADGSWALTGNGGDKSELDNEPSINVPYLYAYAGAPYRTQETVRAAMTGLWSTRPGGIPGNDDLGEMSSWYVFSALGMYPQVPSRAELVLASPLFTRVEIDRPGGNDIEIRANGAAADAPYVQSLRVDGRTSDRPWLPASFVRDGGTLDYTLSGTPNRTWGSDPAVAPPSFREGEQPYQ
;
A
#
# COMPACT_ATOMS: atom_id res chain seq x y z
N THR A 1 14.24 5.62 15.37
CA THR A 1 13.74 6.38 14.20
C THR A 1 12.75 5.51 13.47
N PHE A 2 11.65 6.07 13.00
CA PHE A 2 10.58 5.35 12.29
C PHE A 2 9.94 6.30 11.28
N SER A 3 10.14 6.03 9.99
CA SER A 3 9.60 6.80 8.85
C SER A 3 8.22 6.28 8.50
N GLY A 4 7.23 6.52 9.36
CA GLY A 4 6.00 5.76 9.34
C GLY A 4 5.31 5.77 7.97
N TRP A 5 5.21 6.93 7.32
CA TRP A 5 4.57 7.10 6.01
C TRP A 5 5.23 6.28 4.87
N ASP A 6 6.51 5.96 5.02
CA ASP A 6 7.29 5.21 4.04
C ASP A 6 7.24 3.72 4.38
N VAL A 7 7.77 3.35 5.55
CA VAL A 7 8.15 1.97 5.88
C VAL A 7 6.97 1.02 6.07
N TYR A 8 5.74 1.55 6.21
CA TYR A 8 4.55 0.69 6.36
C TYR A 8 4.25 -0.09 5.08
N ARG A 9 4.74 0.35 3.92
CA ARG A 9 4.33 -0.16 2.60
C ARG A 9 4.96 -1.51 2.29
N SER A 10 6.25 -1.69 2.58
CA SER A 10 6.92 -2.98 2.42
C SER A 10 8.05 -3.25 3.41
N GLN A 11 8.69 -2.22 3.97
CA GLN A 11 9.88 -2.38 4.80
C GLN A 11 9.62 -3.18 6.08
N VAL A 12 8.57 -2.82 6.84
CA VAL A 12 8.27 -3.50 8.11
C VAL A 12 7.82 -4.95 7.88
N GLN A 13 7.17 -5.24 6.76
CA GLN A 13 6.78 -6.59 6.36
C GLN A 13 8.00 -7.43 6.03
N LEU A 14 8.95 -6.89 5.24
CA LEU A 14 10.18 -7.59 4.91
C LEU A 14 11.00 -7.89 6.17
N LEU A 15 11.18 -6.87 7.02
CA LEU A 15 11.93 -7.03 8.26
C LEU A 15 11.30 -8.08 9.16
N THR A 16 9.97 -8.07 9.30
CA THR A 16 9.25 -9.04 10.14
C THR A 16 9.27 -10.45 9.55
N LEU A 17 9.24 -10.60 8.22
CA LEU A 17 9.39 -11.90 7.56
C LEU A 17 10.71 -12.58 7.93
N LEU A 18 11.78 -11.77 8.00
CA LEU A 18 13.14 -12.23 8.28
C LEU A 18 13.42 -12.35 9.79
N SER A 19 12.85 -11.46 10.59
CA SER A 19 13.04 -11.39 12.03
C SER A 19 11.73 -10.99 12.74
N PRO A 20 10.86 -11.97 13.03
CA PRO A 20 9.58 -11.73 13.70
C PRO A 20 9.73 -11.05 15.07
N ASP A 21 10.79 -11.37 15.81
CA ASP A 21 11.09 -10.76 17.12
C ASP A 21 11.39 -9.27 16.95
N THR A 22 12.19 -8.88 15.94
CA THR A 22 12.43 -7.46 15.64
C THR A 22 11.16 -6.72 15.24
N GLY A 23 10.28 -7.35 14.46
CA GLY A 23 8.96 -6.79 14.17
C GLY A 23 8.14 -6.56 15.45
N SER A 24 8.14 -7.54 16.35
CA SER A 24 7.45 -7.45 17.66
C SER A 24 8.03 -6.33 18.53
N ASP A 25 9.35 -6.20 18.59
CA ASP A 25 10.04 -5.12 19.32
C ASP A 25 9.68 -3.75 18.77
N ILE A 26 9.56 -3.59 17.44
CA ILE A 26 9.12 -2.33 16.82
C ILE A 26 7.69 -2.01 17.25
N ALA A 27 6.77 -2.97 17.14
CA ALA A 27 5.37 -2.78 17.53
C ALA A 27 5.23 -2.41 19.02
N GLN A 28 5.96 -3.10 19.90
CA GLN A 28 5.98 -2.81 21.32
C GLN A 28 6.60 -1.44 21.61
N SER A 29 7.69 -1.08 20.93
CA SER A 29 8.36 0.22 21.09
C SER A 29 7.46 1.38 20.69
N LEU A 30 6.70 1.26 19.59
CA LEU A 30 5.74 2.27 19.17
C LEU A 30 4.62 2.44 20.20
N LEU A 31 4.12 1.35 20.79
CA LEU A 31 3.16 1.39 21.89
C LEU A 31 3.71 2.11 23.13
N GLU A 32 4.92 1.75 23.55
CA GLU A 32 5.54 2.39 24.72
C GLU A 32 5.80 3.88 24.50
N LEU A 33 6.21 4.26 23.28
CA LEU A 33 6.35 5.67 22.95
C LEU A 33 5.01 6.40 22.98
N ALA A 34 3.95 5.80 22.41
CA ALA A 34 2.61 6.39 22.47
C ALA A 34 2.12 6.54 23.91
N ARG A 35 2.37 5.57 24.79
CA ARG A 35 2.05 5.66 26.24
C ARG A 35 2.76 6.84 26.90
N GLN A 36 4.02 7.07 26.57
CA GLN A 36 4.81 8.21 27.08
C GLN A 36 4.38 9.54 26.44
N ASN A 37 3.82 9.50 25.24
CA ASN A 37 3.35 10.64 24.45
C ASN A 37 1.83 10.88 24.57
N GLY A 38 1.24 10.58 25.74
CA GLY A 38 -0.18 10.88 25.99
C GLY A 38 -1.19 10.11 25.12
N GLY A 39 -0.78 8.98 24.55
CA GLY A 39 -1.58 8.14 23.65
C GLY A 39 -1.45 8.50 22.16
N VAL A 40 -0.57 9.44 21.79
CA VAL A 40 -0.35 9.88 20.41
C VAL A 40 0.74 9.05 19.75
N TRP A 41 0.40 8.42 18.61
CA TRP A 41 1.34 7.71 17.76
C TRP A 41 1.79 8.64 16.65
N ASP A 42 3.04 9.11 16.70
CA ASP A 42 3.56 10.00 15.68
C ASP A 42 3.74 9.30 14.34
N ARG A 43 3.54 10.03 13.24
CA ARG A 43 3.78 9.53 11.89
C ARG A 43 5.26 9.36 11.59
N TRP A 44 6.11 10.20 12.19
CA TRP A 44 7.53 10.24 11.88
C TRP A 44 8.36 10.49 13.14
N LEU A 45 9.24 9.53 13.47
CA LEU A 45 10.05 9.57 14.69
C LEU A 45 11.53 9.75 14.37
N HIS A 46 12.14 10.83 14.88
CA HIS A 46 13.60 11.02 14.87
C HIS A 46 14.17 10.81 16.27
N GLY A 47 15.00 9.79 16.46
CA GLY A 47 15.45 9.42 17.80
C GLY A 47 14.26 9.07 18.69
N ALA A 48 14.06 9.83 19.77
CA ALA A 48 12.96 9.67 20.73
C ALA A 48 11.85 10.74 20.59
N SER A 49 11.84 11.52 19.49
CA SER A 49 10.91 12.63 19.30
C SER A 49 10.08 12.48 18.02
N GLY A 50 8.80 12.80 18.12
CA GLY A 50 7.93 13.00 16.98
C GLY A 50 8.28 14.28 16.21
N THR A 51 8.39 14.17 14.89
CA THR A 51 8.59 15.32 14.00
C THR A 51 7.31 15.70 13.27
N HIS A 52 6.28 14.85 13.29
CA HIS A 52 4.99 15.04 12.61
C HIS A 52 5.07 15.12 11.08
N VAL A 53 6.23 14.82 10.49
CA VAL A 53 6.46 14.87 9.04
C VAL A 53 5.50 13.92 8.31
N MET A 54 5.13 14.29 7.09
CA MET A 54 4.16 13.60 6.23
C MET A 54 2.73 13.57 6.78
N ASN A 55 1.85 12.85 6.10
CA ASN A 55 0.41 12.80 6.36
C ASN A 55 -0.05 11.37 6.71
N GLY A 56 -1.34 11.18 7.00
CA GLY A 56 -1.93 9.87 7.27
C GLY A 56 -1.85 9.37 8.72
N ASP A 57 -2.01 8.06 8.89
CA ASP A 57 -1.89 7.38 10.17
C ASP A 57 -1.23 6.01 9.92
N PRO A 58 0.11 5.95 9.81
CA PRO A 58 0.81 4.74 9.36
C PRO A 58 0.90 3.67 10.45
N SER A 59 0.75 4.05 11.73
CA SER A 59 0.97 3.14 12.87
C SER A 59 0.03 1.93 12.88
N PRO A 60 -1.30 2.06 12.69
CA PRO A 60 -2.18 0.91 12.52
C PRO A 60 -1.74 -0.03 11.40
N THR A 61 -1.37 0.53 10.25
CA THR A 61 -0.95 -0.25 9.07
C THR A 61 0.34 -1.00 9.32
N ALA A 62 1.34 -0.35 9.93
CA ALA A 62 2.59 -0.99 10.29
C ALA A 62 2.40 -2.11 11.32
N LEU A 63 1.63 -1.89 12.39
CA LEU A 63 1.36 -2.92 13.41
C LEU A 63 0.56 -4.09 12.83
N ALA A 64 -0.41 -3.84 11.95
CA ALA A 64 -1.16 -4.88 11.27
C ALA A 64 -0.25 -5.70 10.33
N GLY A 65 0.64 -5.04 9.59
CA GLY A 65 1.63 -5.67 8.73
C GLY A 65 2.61 -6.54 9.51
N ILE A 66 3.21 -6.01 10.58
CA ILE A 66 4.06 -6.75 11.51
C ILE A 66 3.32 -8.00 12.02
N ARG A 67 2.07 -7.83 12.49
CA ARG A 67 1.27 -8.94 13.01
C ARG A 67 0.98 -10.01 11.96
N ALA A 68 0.71 -9.60 10.72
CA ALA A 68 0.42 -10.48 9.60
C ALA A 68 1.65 -11.26 9.13
N PHE A 69 2.85 -10.67 9.24
CA PHE A 69 4.12 -11.27 8.83
C PHE A 69 4.84 -12.08 9.92
N GLY A 70 4.25 -12.17 11.12
CA GLY A 70 4.69 -13.09 12.18
C GLY A 70 5.19 -12.41 13.46
N GLY A 71 5.28 -11.08 13.50
CA GLY A 71 5.59 -10.35 14.74
C GLY A 71 4.40 -10.37 15.67
N THR A 72 4.42 -11.23 16.69
CA THR A 72 3.25 -11.47 17.55
C THR A 72 3.50 -11.23 19.03
N ASP A 73 4.74 -10.97 19.43
CA ASP A 73 5.14 -10.80 20.83
C ASP A 73 5.08 -9.33 21.26
N PHE A 74 3.89 -8.74 21.17
CA PHE A 74 3.62 -7.39 21.65
C PHE A 74 2.22 -7.31 22.25
N ASP A 75 1.96 -6.28 23.05
CA ASP A 75 0.65 -6.04 23.67
C ASP A 75 -0.39 -5.58 22.62
N LEU A 76 -0.93 -6.55 21.87
CA LEU A 76 -1.95 -6.33 20.85
C LEU A 76 -3.22 -5.66 21.41
N GLY A 77 -3.63 -6.04 22.62
CA GLY A 77 -4.82 -5.47 23.25
C GLY A 77 -4.63 -3.99 23.57
N GLY A 78 -3.53 -3.65 24.26
CA GLY A 78 -3.19 -2.27 24.61
C GLY A 78 -2.90 -1.40 23.39
N ALA A 79 -2.22 -1.94 22.37
CA ALA A 79 -2.00 -1.26 21.11
C ALA A 79 -3.31 -0.94 20.39
N LEU A 80 -4.21 -1.92 20.25
CA LEU A 80 -5.50 -1.72 19.61
C LEU A 80 -6.35 -0.69 20.36
N ASP A 81 -6.45 -0.79 21.69
CA ASP A 81 -7.22 0.16 22.49
C ASP A 81 -6.70 1.61 22.33
N SER A 82 -5.38 1.79 22.33
CA SER A 82 -4.76 3.11 22.11
C SER A 82 -5.01 3.65 20.71
N LEU A 83 -4.81 2.83 19.67
CA LEU A 83 -4.97 3.26 18.28
C LEU A 83 -6.45 3.54 17.94
N VAL A 84 -7.38 2.74 18.45
CA VAL A 84 -8.83 2.99 18.29
C VAL A 84 -9.22 4.30 18.94
N ARG A 85 -8.70 4.59 20.15
CA ARG A 85 -8.92 5.90 20.79
C ARG A 85 -8.39 7.03 19.91
N ALA A 86 -7.16 6.92 19.41
CA ALA A 86 -6.57 7.92 18.52
C ALA A 86 -7.37 8.12 17.22
N ALA A 87 -8.00 7.06 16.70
CA ALA A 87 -8.82 7.11 15.49
C ALA A 87 -10.28 7.58 15.72
N THR A 88 -10.70 7.82 16.97
CA THR A 88 -12.10 8.13 17.33
C THR A 88 -12.29 9.33 18.24
N VAL A 89 -11.25 9.75 18.98
CA VAL A 89 -11.32 10.84 19.96
C VAL A 89 -10.35 11.95 19.56
N PRO A 90 -10.84 13.07 18.99
CA PRO A 90 -9.98 14.21 18.65
C PRO A 90 -9.22 14.75 19.86
N THR A 91 -7.93 15.02 19.67
CA THR A 91 -7.05 15.67 20.65
C THR A 91 -6.86 17.15 20.35
N GLU A 92 -6.30 17.93 21.28
CA GLU A 92 -5.92 19.33 21.02
C GLU A 92 -4.91 19.44 19.86
N GLY A 93 -4.03 18.45 19.70
CA GLY A 93 -3.11 18.36 18.58
C GLY A 93 -3.86 18.25 17.25
N ASP A 94 -4.80 17.31 17.13
CA ASP A 94 -5.57 17.11 15.90
C ASP A 94 -6.35 18.37 15.50
N LEU A 95 -6.87 19.12 16.47
CA LEU A 95 -7.63 20.35 16.25
C LEU A 95 -6.74 21.56 15.92
N SER A 96 -5.43 21.47 16.19
CA SER A 96 -4.48 22.58 16.02
C SER A 96 -4.03 22.75 14.58
N SER A 97 -3.76 24.00 14.20
CA SER A 97 -3.14 24.35 12.93
C SER A 97 -1.61 24.39 12.97
N SER A 98 -1.00 24.05 14.11
CA SER A 98 0.45 24.11 14.29
C SER A 98 1.18 23.14 13.36
N GLY A 99 2.31 23.57 12.83
CA GLY A 99 3.18 22.77 11.97
C GLY A 99 2.68 22.53 10.54
N LYS A 100 1.50 23.07 10.16
CA LYS A 100 0.98 22.90 8.80
C LYS A 100 1.94 23.39 7.69
N PRO A 101 1.88 22.77 6.50
CA PRO A 101 1.17 21.52 6.22
C PRO A 101 2.01 20.30 6.63
N VAL A 102 3.34 20.41 6.55
CA VAL A 102 4.27 19.25 6.57
C VAL A 102 4.45 18.62 7.95
N LEU A 103 4.41 19.42 9.03
CA LEU A 103 4.68 18.99 10.41
C LEU A 103 3.42 19.08 11.28
N SER A 104 2.24 18.84 10.68
CA SER A 104 0.95 19.08 11.32
C SER A 104 0.81 18.28 12.61
N VAL A 105 0.65 18.95 13.75
CA VAL A 105 0.62 18.27 15.06
C VAL A 105 -0.62 17.38 15.21
N GLY A 106 -0.55 16.40 16.12
CA GLY A 106 -1.59 15.38 16.31
C GLY A 106 -1.38 14.16 15.41
N GLN A 107 -1.97 13.04 15.79
CA GLN A 107 -1.86 11.79 15.03
C GLN A 107 -2.69 11.84 13.76
N ARG A 108 -3.90 12.40 13.84
CA ARG A 108 -4.85 12.55 12.72
C ARG A 108 -5.32 14.01 12.64
N PRO A 109 -4.53 14.92 12.06
CA PRO A 109 -4.87 16.34 11.97
C PRO A 109 -6.26 16.55 11.35
N SER A 110 -7.13 17.32 12.03
CA SER A 110 -8.56 17.49 11.70
C SER A 110 -9.41 16.22 11.78
N LEU A 111 -9.12 15.33 12.73
CA LEU A 111 -9.94 14.14 13.00
C LEU A 111 -11.43 14.47 13.21
N ASP A 112 -11.75 15.60 13.84
CA ASP A 112 -13.13 16.08 14.01
C ASP A 112 -13.87 16.25 12.67
N LYS A 113 -13.16 16.75 11.65
CA LYS A 113 -13.71 16.92 10.31
C LYS A 113 -13.84 15.59 9.60
N TYR A 114 -12.82 14.73 9.68
CA TYR A 114 -12.85 13.38 9.10
C TYR A 114 -14.02 12.56 9.64
N LEU A 115 -14.21 12.53 10.97
CA LEU A 115 -15.32 11.82 11.61
C LEU A 115 -16.68 12.43 11.26
N LYS A 116 -16.77 13.76 11.15
CA LYS A 116 -18.04 14.43 10.81
C LYS A 116 -18.45 14.25 9.35
N GLN A 117 -17.49 14.25 8.44
CA GLN A 117 -17.74 14.31 6.99
C GLN A 117 -17.54 12.97 6.29
N HIS A 118 -16.86 12.02 6.95
CA HIS A 118 -16.38 10.77 6.37
C HIS A 118 -15.38 10.98 5.23
N TYR A 119 -14.71 12.13 5.22
CA TYR A 119 -13.56 12.47 4.39
C TYR A 119 -12.85 13.69 4.98
N MET A 120 -11.60 13.90 4.59
CA MET A 120 -10.87 15.09 4.96
C MET A 120 -11.18 16.23 3.96
N PRO A 121 -11.78 17.35 4.39
CA PRO A 121 -12.05 18.45 3.49
C PRO A 121 -10.76 19.14 3.04
N SER A 122 -10.80 19.79 1.87
CA SER A 122 -9.68 20.50 1.26
C SER A 122 -9.12 21.64 2.12
N VAL A 123 -9.90 22.16 3.08
CA VAL A 123 -9.45 23.09 4.11
C VAL A 123 -9.46 22.40 5.48
N SER A 124 -8.33 21.80 5.82
CA SER A 124 -8.13 21.04 7.06
C SER A 124 -6.77 21.34 7.70
N ASN A 125 -6.46 20.63 8.79
CA ASN A 125 -5.15 20.63 9.42
C ASN A 125 -4.19 19.61 8.82
N ALA A 126 -4.65 18.74 7.93
CA ALA A 126 -3.80 17.75 7.28
C ALA A 126 -3.09 18.32 6.03
N TRP A 127 -1.98 17.70 5.65
CA TRP A 127 -1.34 17.93 4.35
C TRP A 127 -2.07 17.13 3.28
N GLY A 128 -2.75 17.83 2.37
CA GLY A 128 -3.44 17.20 1.25
C GLY A 128 -4.70 16.43 1.66
N GLY A 129 -5.85 17.10 1.74
CA GLY A 129 -7.09 16.45 2.21
C GLY A 129 -7.54 15.22 1.39
N ALA A 130 -7.26 15.16 0.09
CA ALA A 130 -7.64 13.99 -0.69
C ALA A 130 -6.72 12.80 -0.42
N ALA A 131 -5.40 13.02 -0.34
CA ALA A 131 -4.43 12.02 0.10
C ALA A 131 -4.69 11.55 1.54
N GLU A 132 -5.01 12.48 2.45
CA GLU A 132 -5.31 12.16 3.84
C GLU A 132 -6.50 11.22 3.99
N THR A 133 -7.58 11.43 3.22
CA THR A 133 -8.71 10.49 3.23
C THR A 133 -8.27 9.08 2.83
N LEU A 134 -7.39 8.94 1.84
CA LEU A 134 -6.90 7.63 1.39
C LEU A 134 -6.03 6.96 2.45
N GLU A 135 -5.08 7.69 3.03
CA GLU A 135 -4.23 7.19 4.12
C GLU A 135 -5.05 6.76 5.34
N MET A 136 -5.98 7.61 5.79
CA MET A 136 -6.85 7.29 6.94
C MET A 136 -7.77 6.10 6.64
N SER A 137 -8.24 5.96 5.40
CA SER A 137 -9.04 4.80 4.98
C SER A 137 -8.22 3.50 5.00
N GLY A 138 -6.96 3.55 4.58
CA GLY A 138 -6.02 2.44 4.70
C GLY A 138 -5.72 2.09 6.17
N ALA A 139 -5.52 3.09 7.02
CA ALA A 139 -5.34 2.92 8.46
C ALA A 139 -6.57 2.32 9.15
N ASP A 140 -7.78 2.75 8.76
CA ASP A 140 -9.03 2.18 9.26
C ASP A 140 -9.18 0.72 8.80
N PHE A 141 -8.78 0.36 7.57
CA PHE A 141 -8.70 -1.04 7.17
C PHE A 141 -7.71 -1.82 8.06
N ALA A 142 -6.54 -1.26 8.38
CA ALA A 142 -5.57 -1.91 9.27
C ALA A 142 -6.10 -2.12 10.69
N LEU A 143 -6.85 -1.17 11.24
CA LEU A 143 -7.55 -1.31 12.53
C LEU A 143 -8.55 -2.46 12.51
N SER A 144 -9.25 -2.67 11.38
CA SER A 144 -10.13 -3.85 11.23
C SER A 144 -9.36 -5.17 11.32
N GLN A 145 -8.13 -5.21 10.79
CA GLN A 145 -7.28 -6.40 10.82
C GLN A 145 -6.73 -6.68 12.22
N LEU A 146 -6.25 -5.65 12.92
CA LEU A 146 -5.82 -5.75 14.32
C LEU A 146 -6.98 -6.17 15.24
N ALA A 147 -8.16 -5.58 15.06
CA ALA A 147 -9.36 -5.94 15.81
C ALA A 147 -9.79 -7.39 15.56
N THR A 148 -9.68 -7.86 14.32
CA THR A 148 -9.92 -9.26 13.97
C THR A 148 -8.94 -10.18 14.70
N ALA A 149 -7.64 -9.86 14.68
CA ALA A 149 -6.61 -10.63 15.38
C ALA A 149 -6.80 -10.63 16.91
N ALA A 150 -7.33 -9.55 17.49
CA ALA A 150 -7.66 -9.42 18.90
C ALA A 150 -9.03 -10.02 19.30
N GLY A 151 -9.78 -10.59 18.35
CA GLY A 151 -11.12 -11.13 18.58
C GLY A 151 -12.22 -10.09 18.86
N ARG A 152 -11.97 -8.81 18.54
CA ARG A 152 -12.90 -7.68 18.75
C ARG A 152 -13.82 -7.48 17.55
N LYS A 153 -14.81 -8.37 17.41
CA LYS A 153 -15.67 -8.46 16.20
C LYS A 153 -16.37 -7.15 15.82
N GLN A 154 -16.94 -6.43 16.78
CA GLN A 154 -17.66 -5.18 16.50
C GLN A 154 -16.69 -4.09 16.01
N THR A 155 -15.59 -3.88 16.72
CA THR A 155 -14.52 -2.95 16.30
C THR A 155 -14.00 -3.30 14.91
N ALA A 156 -13.83 -4.60 14.59
CA ALA A 156 -13.42 -5.02 13.26
C ALA A 156 -14.42 -4.60 12.17
N ALA A 157 -15.72 -4.85 12.40
CA ALA A 157 -16.77 -4.47 11.46
C ALA A 157 -16.89 -2.95 11.28
N ASP A 158 -16.85 -2.19 12.38
CA ASP A 158 -16.94 -0.72 12.35
C ASP A 158 -15.81 -0.10 11.51
N PHE A 159 -14.58 -0.58 11.71
CA PHE A 159 -13.42 -0.08 10.98
C PHE A 159 -13.31 -0.62 9.54
N ALA A 160 -13.82 -1.83 9.26
CA ALA A 160 -13.97 -2.31 7.89
C ALA A 160 -14.95 -1.43 7.09
N GLN A 161 -16.05 -0.99 7.72
CA GLN A 161 -16.98 -0.05 7.09
C GLN A 161 -16.34 1.33 6.88
N ARG A 162 -15.64 1.86 7.88
CA ARG A 162 -14.93 3.16 7.76
C ARG A 162 -13.82 3.14 6.72
N SER A 163 -13.19 1.99 6.49
CA SER A 163 -12.14 1.90 5.47
C SER A 163 -12.63 2.23 4.07
N GLN A 164 -13.94 2.19 3.82
CA GLN A 164 -14.53 2.55 2.52
C GLN A 164 -14.80 4.05 2.38
N TRP A 165 -14.41 4.88 3.35
CA TRP A 165 -14.57 6.34 3.26
C TRP A 165 -13.73 6.99 2.14
N TRP A 166 -12.75 6.27 1.56
CA TRP A 166 -12.07 6.67 0.33
C TRP A 166 -13.04 7.04 -0.80
N GLN A 167 -14.21 6.37 -0.85
CA GLN A 167 -15.22 6.62 -1.88
C GLN A 167 -15.74 8.07 -1.85
N ASN A 168 -15.69 8.74 -0.69
CA ASN A 168 -16.16 10.11 -0.53
C ASN A 168 -15.28 11.16 -1.21
N ASN A 169 -14.06 10.81 -1.62
CA ASN A 169 -13.20 11.64 -2.46
C ASN A 169 -13.12 11.15 -3.91
N PHE A 170 -13.74 10.03 -4.28
CA PHE A 170 -13.73 9.57 -5.67
C PHE A 170 -14.81 10.30 -6.49
N ASN A 171 -14.40 11.19 -7.38
CA ASN A 171 -15.29 11.96 -8.24
C ASN A 171 -15.30 11.36 -9.66
N ILE A 172 -16.39 10.68 -10.01
CA ILE A 172 -16.60 10.09 -11.35
C ILE A 172 -16.57 11.16 -12.45
N ALA A 173 -17.03 12.38 -12.14
CA ALA A 173 -17.07 13.49 -13.08
C ALA A 173 -15.76 14.30 -13.16
N ALA A 174 -14.72 13.90 -12.41
CA ALA A 174 -13.44 14.62 -12.42
C ALA A 174 -12.74 14.55 -13.78
N ASP A 175 -12.87 13.42 -14.49
CA ASP A 175 -12.26 13.21 -15.79
C ASP A 175 -13.02 12.12 -16.58
N PRO A 176 -13.23 12.28 -17.90
CA PRO A 176 -13.95 11.31 -18.72
C PRO A 176 -13.27 9.94 -18.81
N SER A 177 -11.98 9.81 -18.47
CA SER A 177 -11.25 8.54 -18.47
C SER A 177 -11.62 7.59 -17.32
N GLY A 178 -12.65 7.90 -16.53
CA GLY A 178 -13.10 7.06 -15.41
C GLY A 178 -12.95 7.69 -14.03
N GLY A 179 -13.06 9.02 -13.90
CA GLY A 179 -13.02 9.70 -12.61
C GLY A 179 -11.67 9.64 -11.89
N TYR A 180 -11.53 10.37 -10.79
CA TYR A 180 -10.31 10.37 -9.96
C TYR A 180 -10.67 10.66 -8.51
N VAL A 181 -9.76 10.30 -7.61
CA VAL A 181 -9.74 10.92 -6.28
C VAL A 181 -9.50 12.42 -6.46
N ALA A 182 -10.32 13.25 -5.83
CA ALA A 182 -10.28 14.70 -5.98
C ALA A 182 -10.51 15.42 -4.65
N GLY A 183 -10.02 16.66 -4.56
CA GLY A 183 -10.27 17.52 -3.40
C GLY A 183 -11.75 17.85 -3.24
N ARG A 184 -12.28 17.67 -2.03
CA ARG A 184 -13.67 17.94 -1.68
C ARG A 184 -13.74 18.98 -0.56
N LYS A 185 -14.62 19.97 -0.70
CA LYS A 185 -14.80 21.04 0.30
C LYS A 185 -15.71 20.56 1.43
N ALA A 186 -15.69 21.27 2.56
CA ALA A 186 -16.50 20.94 3.73
C ALA A 186 -18.02 21.00 3.49
N ASP A 187 -18.47 21.74 2.47
CA ASP A 187 -19.87 21.80 2.04
C ASP A 187 -20.27 20.65 1.11
N GLY A 188 -19.36 19.72 0.82
CA GLY A 188 -19.57 18.58 -0.06
C GLY A 188 -19.30 18.86 -1.54
N SER A 189 -19.09 20.13 -1.95
CA SER A 189 -18.76 20.47 -3.33
C SER A 189 -17.30 20.12 -3.67
N TRP A 190 -17.02 19.85 -4.94
CA TRP A 190 -15.67 19.55 -5.41
C TRP A 190 -14.82 20.83 -5.53
N VAL A 191 -13.50 20.69 -5.33
CA VAL A 191 -12.54 21.72 -5.70
C VAL A 191 -12.49 21.83 -7.23
N THR A 192 -12.57 23.06 -7.75
CA THR A 192 -12.61 23.34 -9.19
C THR A 192 -11.22 23.40 -9.81
N GLY A 193 -11.13 23.23 -11.13
CA GLY A 193 -9.85 23.30 -11.87
C GLY A 193 -9.07 21.98 -11.85
N PHE A 194 -9.77 20.86 -11.65
CA PHE A 194 -9.16 19.54 -11.61
C PHE A 194 -8.61 19.13 -12.99
N THR A 195 -7.44 18.53 -12.95
CA THR A 195 -6.84 17.69 -14.00
C THR A 195 -6.19 16.46 -13.32
N PRO A 196 -5.92 15.36 -14.03
CA PRO A 196 -5.19 14.23 -13.45
C PRO A 196 -3.82 14.61 -12.85
N ALA A 197 -3.18 15.64 -13.40
CA ALA A 197 -1.93 16.22 -12.92
C ALA A 197 -2.07 17.16 -11.69
N THR A 198 -3.26 17.29 -11.10
CA THR A 198 -3.48 18.15 -9.94
C THR A 198 -2.72 17.63 -8.72
N GLY A 199 -1.73 18.40 -8.25
CA GLY A 199 -1.00 18.10 -7.02
C GLY A 199 -1.64 18.67 -5.74
N ASN A 200 -2.41 19.75 -5.84
CA ASN A 200 -3.07 20.32 -4.66
C ASN A 200 -4.12 19.34 -4.11
N GLY A 201 -4.06 19.08 -2.80
CA GLY A 201 -4.87 18.05 -2.15
C GLY A 201 -4.15 16.70 -2.00
N PHE A 202 -2.93 16.58 -2.51
CA PHE A 202 -2.07 15.39 -2.39
C PHE A 202 -0.71 15.76 -1.77
N VAL A 203 0.06 14.74 -1.37
CA VAL A 203 1.37 14.89 -0.73
C VAL A 203 2.44 14.28 -1.63
N GLU A 204 3.33 15.12 -2.15
CA GLU A 204 4.44 14.72 -3.03
C GLU A 204 4.02 13.91 -4.27
N GLY A 205 2.81 14.18 -4.75
CA GLY A 205 2.28 13.55 -5.95
C GLY A 205 1.01 14.23 -6.46
N THR A 206 0.37 13.57 -7.41
CA THR A 206 -0.84 14.07 -8.08
C THR A 206 -2.05 13.16 -7.88
N ALA A 207 -3.21 13.62 -8.32
CA ALA A 207 -4.42 12.80 -8.36
C ALA A 207 -4.23 11.49 -9.13
N ALA A 208 -3.47 11.53 -10.24
CA ALA A 208 -3.19 10.34 -11.04
C ALA A 208 -2.36 9.28 -10.30
N GLN A 209 -1.45 9.71 -9.43
CA GLN A 209 -0.59 8.82 -8.65
C GLN A 209 -1.34 8.27 -7.43
N TYR A 210 -2.04 9.13 -6.68
CA TYR A 210 -2.72 8.74 -5.44
C TYR A 210 -4.01 7.96 -5.64
N THR A 211 -4.71 8.10 -6.77
CA THR A 211 -6.00 7.42 -6.98
C THR A 211 -5.88 5.89 -6.85
N TRP A 212 -4.70 5.33 -7.07
CA TRP A 212 -4.39 3.92 -6.94
C TRP A 212 -4.18 3.44 -5.49
N MET A 213 -4.13 4.35 -4.51
CA MET A 213 -3.87 4.06 -3.10
C MET A 213 -5.12 3.54 -2.36
N VAL A 214 -5.98 2.80 -3.05
CA VAL A 214 -7.09 2.02 -2.48
C VAL A 214 -6.66 0.56 -2.39
N GLN A 215 -5.51 0.33 -1.73
CA GLN A 215 -4.80 -0.95 -1.73
C GLN A 215 -5.67 -2.11 -1.23
N HIS A 216 -6.51 -1.88 -0.23
CA HIS A 216 -7.39 -2.90 0.33
C HIS A 216 -8.62 -3.19 -0.55
N ASN A 217 -9.03 -2.29 -1.44
CA ASN A 217 -10.20 -2.50 -2.31
C ASN A 217 -9.95 -2.12 -3.79
N PRO A 218 -9.00 -2.76 -4.52
CA PRO A 218 -8.79 -2.49 -5.94
C PRO A 218 -10.02 -2.82 -6.79
N ALA A 219 -10.76 -3.89 -6.47
CA ALA A 219 -11.98 -4.22 -7.21
C ALA A 219 -13.05 -3.12 -7.11
N GLY A 220 -13.24 -2.53 -5.93
CA GLY A 220 -14.15 -1.40 -5.72
C GLY A 220 -13.69 -0.14 -6.46
N LEU A 221 -12.38 0.15 -6.44
CA LEU A 221 -11.80 1.24 -7.22
C LEU A 221 -12.03 1.04 -8.73
N PHE A 222 -11.81 -0.17 -9.25
CA PHE A 222 -12.03 -0.47 -10.66
C PHE A 222 -13.51 -0.35 -11.02
N ALA A 223 -14.43 -0.78 -10.15
CA ALA A 223 -15.85 -0.56 -10.35
C ALA A 223 -16.19 0.94 -10.44
N ALA A 224 -15.60 1.77 -9.56
CA ALA A 224 -15.73 3.23 -9.59
C ALA A 224 -15.25 3.85 -10.91
N MET A 225 -14.14 3.32 -11.46
CA MET A 225 -13.58 3.76 -12.74
C MET A 225 -14.44 3.35 -13.95
N GLY A 226 -15.40 2.44 -13.75
CA GLY A 226 -16.28 1.90 -14.79
C GLY A 226 -15.84 0.53 -15.32
N GLY A 227 -15.06 -0.22 -14.55
CA GLY A 227 -14.71 -1.62 -14.80
C GLY A 227 -13.21 -1.88 -14.96
N ARG A 228 -12.86 -3.17 -15.02
CA ARG A 228 -11.47 -3.65 -15.16
C ARG A 228 -10.80 -3.17 -16.43
N ASP A 229 -11.53 -3.13 -17.55
CA ASP A 229 -10.97 -2.71 -18.84
C ASP A 229 -10.53 -1.24 -18.80
N LYS A 230 -11.37 -0.36 -18.23
CA LYS A 230 -10.99 1.05 -18.03
C LYS A 230 -9.80 1.22 -17.08
N ALA A 231 -9.77 0.44 -16.00
CA ALA A 231 -8.61 0.44 -15.11
C ALA A 231 -7.34 -0.03 -15.82
N LEU A 232 -7.44 -1.06 -16.67
CA LEU A 232 -6.34 -1.60 -17.45
C LEU A 232 -5.79 -0.58 -18.46
N ASP A 233 -6.66 0.10 -19.22
CA ASP A 233 -6.29 1.16 -20.15
C ASP A 233 -5.63 2.35 -19.45
N ARG A 234 -6.14 2.69 -18.25
CA ARG A 234 -5.57 3.76 -17.43
C ARG A 234 -4.21 3.38 -16.85
N LEU A 235 -4.00 2.13 -16.42
CA LEU A 235 -2.68 1.64 -16.01
C LEU A 235 -1.68 1.70 -17.18
N ASP A 236 -2.09 1.30 -18.38
CA ASP A 236 -1.24 1.40 -19.58
C ASP A 236 -0.82 2.84 -19.84
N THR A 237 -1.78 3.77 -19.78
CA THR A 237 -1.52 5.20 -19.95
C THR A 237 -0.64 5.74 -18.81
N PHE A 238 -0.77 5.23 -17.58
CA PHE A 238 0.01 5.68 -16.43
C PHE A 238 1.50 5.31 -16.54
N PHE A 239 1.80 4.13 -17.09
CA PHE A 239 3.16 3.61 -17.23
C PHE A 239 3.81 3.86 -18.59
N HIS A 240 3.10 4.41 -19.57
CA HIS A 240 3.65 4.66 -20.91
C HIS A 240 3.38 6.08 -21.41
N ASN A 241 4.36 6.59 -22.16
CA ASN A 241 4.22 7.77 -23.00
C ASN A 241 3.43 7.46 -24.28
N ALA A 242 3.00 8.50 -24.99
CA ALA A 242 2.23 8.34 -26.23
C ALA A 242 3.00 7.60 -27.35
N ASP A 243 4.34 7.60 -27.29
CA ASP A 243 5.20 6.85 -28.21
C ASP A 243 5.44 5.38 -27.78
N GLY A 244 4.84 4.95 -26.67
CA GLY A 244 4.98 3.61 -26.10
C GLY A 244 6.23 3.42 -25.24
N SER A 245 7.05 4.44 -25.03
CA SER A 245 8.17 4.36 -24.08
C SER A 245 7.68 4.35 -22.63
N TRP A 246 8.45 3.74 -21.74
CA TRP A 246 8.13 3.68 -20.31
C TRP A 246 8.14 5.07 -19.66
N ALA A 247 7.16 5.32 -18.80
CA ALA A 247 7.06 6.50 -17.96
C ALA A 247 7.11 6.06 -16.48
N LEU A 248 8.32 5.82 -15.96
CA LEU A 248 8.55 5.23 -14.63
C LEU A 248 8.84 6.25 -13.52
N THR A 249 9.43 7.40 -13.87
CA THR A 249 9.78 8.51 -12.95
C THR A 249 10.07 9.78 -13.76
N GLY A 250 10.08 10.94 -13.10
CA GLY A 250 10.58 12.22 -13.61
C GLY A 250 9.65 12.89 -14.62
N ASN A 251 8.44 12.36 -14.81
CA ASN A 251 7.48 12.88 -15.78
C ASN A 251 6.47 13.83 -15.14
N GLY A 252 6.34 13.78 -13.82
CA GLY A 252 5.31 14.43 -13.03
C GLY A 252 3.91 14.17 -13.59
N GLY A 253 3.00 15.06 -13.22
CA GLY A 253 1.71 15.15 -13.87
C GLY A 253 0.87 13.88 -13.71
N ASP A 254 0.48 13.26 -14.81
CA ASP A 254 -0.47 12.14 -14.85
C ASP A 254 0.18 10.77 -15.03
N LYS A 255 1.51 10.68 -14.83
CA LYS A 255 2.32 9.47 -15.01
C LYS A 255 2.88 8.93 -13.69
N SER A 256 3.42 7.72 -13.76
CA SER A 256 4.03 7.06 -12.61
C SER A 256 5.32 7.74 -12.13
N GLU A 257 5.50 7.75 -10.82
CA GLU A 257 6.69 8.23 -10.10
C GLU A 257 7.12 7.13 -9.13
N LEU A 258 7.72 6.07 -9.67
CA LEU A 258 8.19 4.89 -8.93
C LEU A 258 9.48 5.15 -8.15
N ASP A 259 10.02 6.37 -8.19
CA ASP A 259 11.03 6.89 -7.27
C ASP A 259 10.41 7.51 -5.99
N ASN A 260 9.08 7.43 -5.83
CA ASN A 260 8.34 7.91 -4.66
C ASN A 260 7.24 6.92 -4.21
N GLU A 261 6.98 6.88 -2.92
CA GLU A 261 6.11 5.96 -2.18
C GLU A 261 4.66 5.80 -2.70
N PRO A 262 3.97 6.83 -3.22
CA PRO A 262 2.58 6.68 -3.63
C PRO A 262 2.40 5.80 -4.87
N SER A 263 3.44 5.63 -5.70
CA SER A 263 3.33 4.90 -6.97
C SER A 263 3.82 3.45 -6.91
N ILE A 264 4.63 3.08 -5.90
CA ILE A 264 5.34 1.79 -5.89
C ILE A 264 4.41 0.55 -5.83
N ASN A 265 3.18 0.71 -5.36
CA ASN A 265 2.18 -0.37 -5.33
C ASN A 265 1.44 -0.56 -6.68
N VAL A 266 1.51 0.42 -7.58
CA VAL A 266 0.64 0.49 -8.77
C VAL A 266 0.93 -0.62 -9.81
N PRO A 267 2.19 -1.04 -10.07
CA PRO A 267 2.46 -2.11 -11.04
C PRO A 267 1.71 -3.43 -10.75
N TYR A 268 1.45 -3.72 -9.48
CA TYR A 268 0.77 -4.94 -9.05
C TYR A 268 -0.74 -4.90 -9.30
N LEU A 269 -1.32 -3.73 -9.60
CA LEU A 269 -2.74 -3.59 -9.92
C LEU A 269 -3.14 -4.23 -11.25
N TYR A 270 -2.19 -4.44 -12.16
CA TYR A 270 -2.43 -5.22 -13.38
C TYR A 270 -2.91 -6.65 -13.09
N ALA A 271 -2.42 -7.30 -12.02
CA ALA A 271 -2.89 -8.62 -11.59
C ALA A 271 -4.37 -8.61 -11.18
N TYR A 272 -4.83 -7.54 -10.52
CA TYR A 272 -6.24 -7.36 -10.17
C TYR A 272 -7.11 -7.12 -11.41
N ALA A 273 -6.56 -6.47 -12.44
CA ALA A 273 -7.24 -6.24 -13.72
C ALA A 273 -7.28 -7.49 -14.61
N GLY A 274 -6.55 -8.56 -14.28
CA GLY A 274 -6.46 -9.80 -15.05
C GLY A 274 -5.37 -9.81 -16.10
N ALA A 275 -4.39 -8.92 -15.97
CA ALA A 275 -3.22 -8.86 -16.83
C ALA A 275 -1.93 -9.06 -16.02
N PRO A 276 -1.75 -10.16 -15.26
CA PRO A 276 -0.55 -10.35 -14.44
C PRO A 276 0.75 -10.35 -15.25
N TYR A 277 0.71 -10.70 -16.55
CA TYR A 277 1.87 -10.56 -17.44
C TYR A 277 2.35 -9.10 -17.57
N ARG A 278 1.47 -8.11 -17.40
CA ARG A 278 1.85 -6.69 -17.35
C ARG A 278 2.43 -6.29 -16.00
N THR A 279 1.95 -6.87 -14.88
CA THR A 279 2.64 -6.73 -13.58
C THR A 279 4.10 -7.18 -13.69
N GLN A 280 4.31 -8.36 -14.29
CA GLN A 280 5.64 -8.93 -14.51
C GLN A 280 6.55 -8.02 -15.36
N GLU A 281 6.03 -7.52 -16.47
CA GLU A 281 6.75 -6.63 -17.38
C GLU A 281 7.08 -5.27 -16.73
N THR A 282 6.09 -4.61 -16.12
CA THR A 282 6.26 -3.29 -15.50
C THR A 282 7.20 -3.33 -14.29
N VAL A 283 7.07 -4.34 -13.42
CA VAL A 283 7.99 -4.51 -12.28
C VAL A 283 9.42 -4.75 -12.78
N ARG A 284 9.61 -5.60 -13.80
CA ARG A 284 10.94 -5.84 -14.37
C ARG A 284 11.51 -4.58 -15.00
N ALA A 285 10.72 -3.81 -15.76
CA ALA A 285 11.14 -2.56 -16.36
C ALA A 285 11.56 -1.51 -15.31
N ALA A 286 10.81 -1.39 -14.22
CA ALA A 286 11.18 -0.54 -13.10
C ALA A 286 12.51 -0.99 -12.47
N MET A 287 12.64 -2.27 -12.10
CA MET A 287 13.86 -2.81 -11.49
C MET A 287 15.13 -2.59 -12.35
N THR A 288 15.03 -2.76 -13.67
CA THR A 288 16.19 -2.64 -14.57
C THR A 288 16.44 -1.22 -15.06
N GLY A 289 15.42 -0.36 -15.08
CA GLY A 289 15.52 1.02 -15.53
C GLY A 289 15.89 2.00 -14.42
N LEU A 290 15.48 1.73 -13.17
CA LEU A 290 15.57 2.68 -12.06
C LEU A 290 16.68 2.35 -11.05
N TRP A 291 16.98 1.07 -10.82
CA TRP A 291 18.00 0.67 -9.84
C TRP A 291 19.33 0.33 -10.51
N SER A 292 20.44 0.65 -9.83
CA SER A 292 21.78 0.20 -10.21
C SER A 292 22.67 -0.05 -8.99
N THR A 293 23.78 -0.77 -9.19
CA THR A 293 24.77 -1.06 -8.13
C THR A 293 25.82 0.04 -7.94
N ARG A 294 25.66 1.20 -8.59
CA ARG A 294 26.59 2.33 -8.52
C ARG A 294 26.15 3.31 -7.42
N PRO A 295 27.05 4.18 -6.93
CA PRO A 295 26.64 5.33 -6.12
C PRO A 295 25.52 6.12 -6.82
N GLY A 296 24.44 6.42 -6.10
CA GLY A 296 23.23 7.03 -6.67
C GLY A 296 22.33 6.06 -7.43
N GLY A 297 22.46 4.74 -7.20
CA GLY A 297 21.69 3.70 -7.87
C GLY A 297 20.33 3.37 -7.26
N ILE A 298 19.86 4.15 -6.30
CA ILE A 298 18.47 4.12 -5.82
C ILE A 298 17.76 5.28 -6.52
N PRO A 299 16.57 5.07 -7.10
CA PRO A 299 15.96 6.06 -8.00
C PRO A 299 15.51 7.36 -7.32
N GLY A 300 15.18 7.28 -6.04
CA GLY A 300 14.83 8.41 -5.18
C GLY A 300 15.55 8.32 -3.83
N ASN A 301 14.95 8.92 -2.81
CA ASN A 301 15.36 8.65 -1.43
C ASN A 301 15.13 7.16 -1.12
N ASP A 302 15.93 6.59 -0.22
CA ASP A 302 15.70 5.20 0.24
C ASP A 302 14.64 5.12 1.35
N ASP A 303 14.32 6.26 1.95
CA ASP A 303 13.32 6.46 3.00
C ASP A 303 13.32 5.37 4.07
N LEU A 304 14.49 5.21 4.69
CA LEU A 304 14.77 4.25 5.76
C LEU A 304 14.53 2.78 5.35
N GLY A 305 14.70 2.51 4.05
CA GLY A 305 14.72 1.18 3.47
C GLY A 305 13.45 0.80 2.73
N GLU A 306 12.47 1.70 2.55
CA GLU A 306 11.24 1.40 1.81
C GLU A 306 11.52 1.10 0.33
N MET A 307 12.30 1.95 -0.35
CA MET A 307 12.66 1.70 -1.75
C MET A 307 13.54 0.46 -1.90
N SER A 308 14.42 0.20 -0.93
CA SER A 308 15.19 -1.04 -0.87
C SER A 308 14.32 -2.29 -0.65
N SER A 309 13.33 -2.24 0.26
CA SER A 309 12.44 -3.38 0.51
C SER A 309 11.52 -3.66 -0.65
N TRP A 310 11.06 -2.63 -1.36
CA TRP A 310 10.33 -2.79 -2.62
C TRP A 310 11.15 -3.58 -3.65
N TYR A 311 12.43 -3.23 -3.82
CA TYR A 311 13.32 -3.96 -4.73
C TYR A 311 13.51 -5.41 -4.30
N VAL A 312 13.72 -5.67 -3.00
CA VAL A 312 13.87 -7.04 -2.48
C VAL A 312 12.62 -7.87 -2.75
N PHE A 313 11.44 -7.39 -2.37
CA PHE A 313 10.18 -8.07 -2.66
C PHE A 313 9.98 -8.32 -4.17
N SER A 314 10.23 -7.29 -4.99
CA SER A 314 10.17 -7.41 -6.46
C SER A 314 11.14 -8.44 -7.01
N ALA A 315 12.36 -8.54 -6.47
CA ALA A 315 13.35 -9.53 -6.87
C ALA A 315 12.98 -10.96 -6.44
N LEU A 316 12.28 -11.11 -5.32
CA LEU A 316 11.64 -12.36 -4.92
C LEU A 316 10.45 -12.72 -5.84
N GLY A 317 9.93 -11.76 -6.60
CA GLY A 317 8.81 -11.93 -7.51
C GLY A 317 7.44 -11.78 -6.85
N MET A 318 7.35 -11.11 -5.71
CA MET A 318 6.12 -10.99 -4.93
C MET A 318 6.08 -9.71 -4.08
N TYR A 319 4.90 -9.14 -3.79
CA TYR A 319 4.79 -7.88 -3.07
C TYR A 319 3.58 -7.84 -2.12
N PRO A 320 3.71 -7.27 -0.90
CA PRO A 320 2.61 -7.08 0.04
C PRO A 320 1.68 -5.93 -0.40
N GLN A 321 0.87 -6.15 -1.43
CA GLN A 321 0.03 -5.10 -2.02
C GLN A 321 -0.91 -4.43 -1.01
N VAL A 322 -1.41 -5.21 -0.04
CA VAL A 322 -2.24 -4.72 1.06
C VAL A 322 -1.39 -4.74 2.32
N PRO A 323 -0.82 -3.61 2.78
CA PRO A 323 0.29 -3.66 3.74
C PRO A 323 -0.09 -4.16 5.14
N SER A 324 -1.39 -4.10 5.50
CA SER A 324 -1.94 -4.63 6.74
C SER A 324 -2.30 -6.12 6.69
N ARG A 325 -1.94 -6.80 5.60
CA ARG A 325 -2.25 -8.19 5.29
C ARG A 325 -1.00 -8.92 4.76
N ALA A 326 -1.06 -10.25 4.73
CA ALA A 326 0.05 -11.09 4.28
C ALA A 326 -0.22 -11.83 2.97
N GLU A 327 -1.31 -11.51 2.26
CA GLU A 327 -1.43 -11.93 0.86
C GLU A 327 -0.36 -11.22 0.01
N LEU A 328 0.35 -11.97 -0.83
CA LEU A 328 1.44 -11.45 -1.67
C LEU A 328 1.05 -11.52 -3.14
N VAL A 329 1.03 -10.39 -3.84
CA VAL A 329 0.75 -10.35 -5.28
C VAL A 329 2.00 -10.69 -6.06
N LEU A 330 1.89 -11.56 -7.06
CA LEU A 330 3.03 -12.08 -7.80
C LEU A 330 3.39 -11.21 -9.00
N ALA A 331 4.69 -10.96 -9.14
CA ALA A 331 5.35 -10.56 -10.38
C ALA A 331 6.13 -11.78 -10.92
N SER A 332 7.45 -11.68 -11.02
CA SER A 332 8.32 -12.82 -11.31
C SER A 332 9.69 -12.68 -10.65
N PRO A 333 10.28 -13.80 -10.17
CA PRO A 333 11.57 -13.76 -9.50
C PRO A 333 12.70 -13.37 -10.45
N LEU A 334 13.69 -12.64 -9.93
CA LEU A 334 14.89 -12.24 -10.67
C LEU A 334 15.98 -13.33 -10.67
N PHE A 335 16.03 -14.15 -9.63
CA PHE A 335 17.06 -15.17 -9.45
C PHE A 335 16.51 -16.57 -9.70
N THR A 336 17.35 -17.47 -10.21
CA THR A 336 16.98 -18.86 -10.48
C THR A 336 16.71 -19.68 -9.22
N ARG A 337 17.28 -19.26 -8.09
CA ARG A 337 17.05 -19.86 -6.78
C ARG A 337 17.13 -18.79 -5.69
N VAL A 338 16.18 -18.79 -4.77
CA VAL A 338 16.21 -18.02 -3.53
C VAL A 338 15.82 -18.91 -2.36
N GLU A 339 16.55 -18.80 -1.26
CA GLU A 339 16.25 -19.46 0.01
C GLU A 339 16.13 -18.38 1.10
N ILE A 340 15.05 -18.41 1.85
CA ILE A 340 14.82 -17.54 3.01
C ILE A 340 14.72 -18.45 4.23
N ASP A 341 15.79 -18.53 4.98
CA ASP A 341 15.85 -19.25 6.25
C ASP A 341 15.13 -18.43 7.32
N ARG A 342 14.18 -19.05 8.04
CA ARG A 342 13.33 -18.32 9.01
C ARG A 342 13.47 -18.82 10.44
N PRO A 343 13.39 -17.92 11.44
CA PRO A 343 13.37 -18.32 12.84
C PRO A 343 12.21 -19.28 13.14
N GLY A 344 12.52 -20.44 13.72
CA GLY A 344 11.52 -21.46 14.06
C GLY A 344 11.19 -22.46 12.95
N GLY A 345 11.90 -22.41 11.81
CA GLY A 345 11.60 -23.21 10.63
C GLY A 345 10.52 -22.56 9.77
N ASN A 346 9.97 -23.30 8.80
CA ASN A 346 9.07 -22.80 7.77
C ASN A 346 9.76 -21.99 6.67
N ASP A 347 10.93 -22.42 6.20
CA ASP A 347 11.68 -21.69 5.18
C ASP A 347 10.87 -21.50 3.89
N ILE A 348 11.24 -20.46 3.13
CA ILE A 348 10.68 -20.20 1.80
C ILE A 348 11.76 -20.53 0.78
N GLU A 349 11.45 -21.43 -0.15
CA GLU A 349 12.31 -21.73 -1.29
C GLU A 349 11.62 -21.31 -2.59
N ILE A 350 12.32 -20.51 -3.40
CA ILE A 350 11.89 -20.11 -4.74
C ILE A 350 12.83 -20.76 -5.75
N ARG A 351 12.27 -21.56 -6.65
CA ARG A 351 12.97 -22.20 -7.77
C ARG A 351 12.39 -21.65 -9.07
N ALA A 352 13.17 -20.89 -9.80
CA ALA A 352 12.69 -20.20 -10.98
C ALA A 352 13.48 -20.58 -12.23
N ASN A 353 13.03 -21.66 -12.86
CA ASN A 353 13.64 -22.11 -14.09
C ASN A 353 13.41 -21.07 -15.20
N GLY A 354 14.51 -20.59 -15.79
CA GLY A 354 14.48 -19.53 -16.80
C GLY A 354 14.45 -18.10 -16.24
N ALA A 355 14.64 -17.88 -14.94
CA ALA A 355 14.75 -16.53 -14.40
C ALA A 355 15.94 -15.77 -15.01
N ALA A 356 15.64 -14.65 -15.63
CA ALA A 356 16.60 -13.71 -16.19
C ALA A 356 15.97 -12.31 -16.26
N ALA A 357 16.81 -11.29 -16.42
CA ALA A 357 16.35 -9.90 -16.54
C ALA A 357 15.45 -9.68 -17.77
N ASP A 358 15.64 -10.45 -18.84
CA ASP A 358 14.88 -10.41 -20.09
C ASP A 358 13.81 -11.52 -20.19
N ALA A 359 13.60 -12.29 -19.12
CA ALA A 359 12.60 -13.37 -19.05
C ALA A 359 11.61 -13.18 -17.89
N PRO A 360 10.83 -12.08 -17.85
CA PRO A 360 9.95 -11.81 -16.72
C PRO A 360 8.68 -12.66 -16.70
N TYR A 361 8.36 -13.43 -17.74
CA TYR A 361 7.00 -13.93 -17.91
C TYR A 361 6.75 -15.31 -17.32
N VAL A 362 5.84 -15.38 -16.34
CA VAL A 362 5.43 -16.65 -15.72
C VAL A 362 4.61 -17.47 -16.70
N GLN A 363 5.09 -18.68 -17.00
CA GLN A 363 4.38 -19.67 -17.81
C GLN A 363 3.58 -20.65 -16.95
N SER A 364 4.14 -21.05 -15.80
CA SER A 364 3.47 -21.86 -14.80
C SER A 364 4.08 -21.66 -13.42
N LEU A 365 3.29 -21.94 -12.39
CA LEU A 365 3.68 -21.93 -10.98
C LEU A 365 3.19 -23.21 -10.32
N ARG A 366 4.02 -23.81 -9.47
CA ARG A 366 3.58 -24.75 -8.43
C ARG A 366 3.87 -24.17 -7.05
N VAL A 367 2.91 -24.31 -6.15
CA VAL A 367 3.03 -24.00 -4.73
C VAL A 367 2.96 -25.32 -3.97
N ASP A 368 4.04 -25.67 -3.28
CA ASP A 368 4.19 -26.96 -2.60
C ASP A 368 3.86 -28.16 -3.50
N GLY A 369 4.39 -28.12 -4.73
CA GLY A 369 4.20 -29.15 -5.75
C GLY A 369 2.82 -29.16 -6.44
N ARG A 370 1.87 -28.31 -6.02
CA ARG A 370 0.54 -28.21 -6.64
C ARG A 370 0.49 -27.06 -7.65
N THR A 371 -0.01 -27.31 -8.85
CA THR A 371 -0.22 -26.26 -9.85
C THR A 371 -1.08 -25.13 -9.30
N SER A 372 -0.64 -23.90 -9.52
CA SER A 372 -1.38 -22.69 -9.18
C SER A 372 -1.50 -21.79 -10.41
N ASP A 373 -2.71 -21.32 -10.65
CA ASP A 373 -3.06 -20.29 -11.61
C ASP A 373 -3.29 -18.94 -10.93
N ARG A 374 -3.21 -18.85 -9.61
CA ARG A 374 -3.38 -17.59 -8.86
C ARG A 374 -2.15 -16.70 -9.05
N PRO A 375 -2.30 -15.44 -9.49
CA PRO A 375 -1.21 -14.47 -9.54
C PRO A 375 -0.91 -13.86 -8.15
N TRP A 376 -1.15 -14.60 -7.08
CA TRP A 376 -0.93 -14.18 -5.69
C TRP A 376 -0.81 -15.40 -4.77
N LEU A 377 -0.22 -15.19 -3.59
CA LEU A 377 -0.05 -16.19 -2.54
C LEU A 377 -0.92 -15.84 -1.33
N PRO A 378 -1.55 -16.83 -0.68
CA PRO A 378 -2.36 -16.59 0.51
C PRO A 378 -1.50 -16.20 1.71
N ALA A 379 -2.10 -15.52 2.69
CA ALA A 379 -1.46 -15.19 3.96
C ALA A 379 -0.86 -16.41 4.70
N SER A 380 -1.41 -17.61 4.48
CA SER A 380 -0.84 -18.85 5.03
C SER A 380 0.55 -19.15 4.49
N PHE A 381 0.92 -18.72 3.28
CA PHE A 381 2.27 -18.92 2.74
C PHE A 381 3.31 -18.13 3.54
N VAL A 382 3.00 -16.88 3.89
CA VAL A 382 3.86 -16.06 4.77
C VAL A 382 3.98 -16.70 6.15
N ARG A 383 2.92 -17.31 6.68
CA ARG A 383 2.98 -18.00 7.98
C ARG A 383 3.78 -19.30 7.91
N ASP A 384 3.41 -20.19 7.00
CA ASP A 384 3.81 -21.61 6.99
C ASP A 384 5.03 -21.90 6.12
N GLY A 385 5.49 -20.92 5.32
CA GLY A 385 6.58 -21.12 4.37
C GLY A 385 6.13 -21.96 3.18
N GLY A 386 7.10 -22.53 2.47
CA GLY A 386 6.83 -23.45 1.38
C GLY A 386 7.74 -23.26 0.16
N THR A 387 7.44 -24.01 -0.89
CA THR A 387 8.21 -23.97 -2.14
C THR A 387 7.39 -23.38 -3.27
N LEU A 388 8.00 -22.45 -4.02
CA LEU A 388 7.49 -21.92 -5.28
C LEU A 388 8.34 -22.41 -6.44
N ASP A 389 7.78 -23.24 -7.32
CA ASP A 389 8.44 -23.67 -8.55
C ASP A 389 7.86 -22.92 -9.76
N TYR A 390 8.63 -21.98 -10.30
CA TYR A 390 8.29 -21.20 -11.49
C TYR A 390 8.90 -21.79 -12.76
N THR A 391 8.15 -21.72 -13.85
CA THR A 391 8.69 -21.75 -15.21
C THR A 391 8.53 -20.37 -15.84
N LEU A 392 9.62 -19.74 -16.25
CA LEU A 392 9.65 -18.40 -16.84
C LEU A 392 10.01 -18.42 -18.33
N SER A 393 9.70 -17.34 -19.05
CA SER A 393 9.99 -17.14 -20.47
C SER A 393 10.23 -15.66 -20.79
N GLY A 394 10.89 -15.39 -21.92
CA GLY A 394 10.97 -14.07 -22.55
C GLY A 394 9.69 -13.64 -23.28
N THR A 395 8.69 -14.53 -23.38
CA THR A 395 7.41 -14.25 -24.05
C THR A 395 6.22 -14.32 -23.08
N PRO A 396 5.26 -13.37 -23.15
CA PRO A 396 4.14 -13.31 -22.22
C PRO A 396 3.17 -14.49 -22.39
N ASN A 397 2.82 -15.13 -21.27
CA ASN A 397 1.62 -15.97 -21.20
C ASN A 397 0.42 -15.12 -20.76
N ARG A 398 -0.42 -14.73 -21.71
CA ARG A 398 -1.61 -13.90 -21.45
C ARG A 398 -2.76 -14.64 -20.78
N THR A 399 -2.65 -15.97 -20.63
CA THR A 399 -3.70 -16.82 -20.05
C THR A 399 -3.44 -17.22 -18.60
N TRP A 400 -2.18 -17.20 -18.15
CA TRP A 400 -1.87 -17.53 -16.76
C TRP A 400 -2.35 -16.41 -15.82
N GLY A 401 -3.17 -16.77 -14.83
CA GLY A 401 -3.68 -15.83 -13.81
C GLY A 401 -4.58 -14.70 -14.32
N SER A 402 -5.11 -14.80 -15.54
CA SER A 402 -6.00 -13.77 -16.10
C SER A 402 -7.49 -13.99 -15.79
N ASP A 403 -7.88 -15.19 -15.31
CA ASP A 403 -9.26 -15.48 -14.91
C ASP A 403 -9.70 -14.55 -13.76
N PRO A 404 -10.78 -13.77 -13.91
CA PRO A 404 -11.32 -12.95 -12.84
C PRO A 404 -11.59 -13.70 -11.52
N ALA A 405 -11.90 -15.00 -11.57
CA ALA A 405 -12.16 -15.83 -10.40
C ALA A 405 -10.90 -16.10 -9.54
N VAL A 406 -9.70 -15.93 -10.11
CA VAL A 406 -8.42 -16.15 -9.41
C VAL A 406 -7.69 -14.85 -9.09
N ALA A 407 -8.31 -13.69 -9.36
CA ALA A 407 -7.75 -12.39 -9.04
C ALA A 407 -7.38 -12.27 -7.54
N PRO A 408 -6.39 -11.43 -7.18
CA PRO A 408 -6.06 -11.20 -5.78
C PRO A 408 -7.27 -10.63 -5.00
N PRO A 409 -7.37 -10.90 -3.68
CA PRO A 409 -8.54 -10.53 -2.90
C PRO A 409 -8.70 -9.01 -2.79
N SER A 410 -9.95 -8.55 -2.78
CA SER A 410 -10.33 -7.17 -2.47
C SER A 410 -11.34 -7.16 -1.33
N PHE A 411 -11.18 -6.25 -0.37
CA PHE A 411 -11.96 -6.15 0.85
C PHE A 411 -13.02 -5.06 0.70
N ARG A 412 -14.23 -5.50 0.38
CA ARG A 412 -15.35 -4.67 -0.08
C ARG A 412 -16.44 -4.41 0.97
N GLU A 413 -16.26 -4.92 2.19
CA GLU A 413 -17.25 -4.76 3.25
C GLU A 413 -17.45 -3.27 3.57
N GLY A 414 -18.71 -2.83 3.56
CA GLY A 414 -19.09 -1.43 3.79
C GLY A 414 -19.08 -0.52 2.55
N GLU A 415 -18.65 -1.03 1.38
CA GLU A 415 -18.61 -0.22 0.17
C GLU A 415 -20.02 0.21 -0.25
N GLN A 416 -20.13 1.41 -0.79
CA GLN A 416 -21.37 1.94 -1.35
C GLN A 416 -21.36 1.83 -2.87
N PRO A 417 -22.49 1.51 -3.52
CA PRO A 417 -22.60 1.59 -4.96
C PRO A 417 -22.32 3.01 -5.45
N TYR A 418 -21.52 3.13 -6.49
CA TYR A 418 -21.33 4.39 -7.19
C TYR A 418 -22.59 4.75 -7.97
N GLN A 419 -23.13 5.95 -7.71
CA GLN A 419 -24.28 6.51 -8.40
C GLN A 419 -23.86 7.58 -9.41
#